data_AF-A0A526UR29-F1
#
_entry.id   AF-A0A526UR29-F1
#
_cell.length_a   1.000
_cell.length_b   1.000
_cell.length_c   1.000
_cell.angle_alpha   90.00
_cell.angle_beta   90.00
_cell.angle_gamma   90.00
#
_symmetry.space_group_name_H-M   'P 1'
#
loop_
_entity.id
_entity.type
_entity.pdbx_description
1 polymer ?
#
loop_
_entity_poly.entity_id
_entity_poly.type
_entity_poly.pdbx_seq_one_letter_code
_entity_poly.pdbx_strand_id
1 'polypeptide(L)'
;MRLDCFQRLEALVDSAGVDDIEEATALLRRFKGRSREVAAAIDEFMLDFMTLVFVVENGEAGFEKPVRKLARTRLSKLERLVTVMAEEKPASGAGLSL
;
A
#
# COMPACT_ATOMS: atom_id res chain seq x y z
N MET A 1 -8.97 11.27 4.05
CA MET A 1 -7.54 11.59 4.31
C MET A 1 -6.67 10.37 4.00
N ARG A 2 -5.34 10.48 4.01
CA ARG A 2 -4.43 9.34 3.70
C ARG A 2 -4.62 8.17 4.67
N LEU A 3 -4.94 8.46 5.93
CA LEU A 3 -5.33 7.46 6.93
C LEU A 3 -6.51 6.60 6.44
N ASP A 4 -7.55 7.20 5.87
CA ASP A 4 -8.72 6.48 5.35
C ASP A 4 -8.36 5.53 4.19
N CYS A 5 -7.30 5.84 3.42
CA CYS A 5 -6.81 4.94 2.36
C CYS A 5 -6.18 3.68 2.94
N PHE A 6 -5.27 3.83 3.92
CA PHE A 6 -4.56 2.69 4.49
C PHE A 6 -5.49 1.82 5.33
N GLN A 7 -6.43 2.41 6.05
CA GLN A 7 -7.50 1.67 6.74
C GLN A 7 -8.35 0.83 5.76
N ARG A 8 -8.68 1.38 4.59
CA ARG A 8 -9.37 0.61 3.54
C ARG A 8 -8.50 -0.52 3.00
N LEU A 9 -7.21 -0.28 2.74
CA LEU A 9 -6.29 -1.32 2.29
C LEU A 9 -6.11 -2.42 3.35
N GLU A 10 -6.08 -2.07 4.64
CA GLU A 10 -6.07 -3.05 5.75
C GLU A 10 -7.32 -3.91 5.74
N ALA A 11 -8.50 -3.32 5.55
CA ALA A 11 -9.75 -4.06 5.44
C ALA A 11 -9.75 -5.04 4.25
N LEU A 12 -9.19 -4.64 3.10
CA LEU A 12 -9.04 -5.53 1.94
C LEU A 12 -8.06 -6.67 2.22
N VAL A 13 -6.99 -6.43 2.98
CA VAL A 13 -6.09 -7.50 3.46
C VAL A 13 -6.80 -8.44 4.44
N ASP A 14 -7.81 -7.94 5.17
CA ASP A 14 -8.59 -8.75 6.09
C ASP A 14 -9.60 -9.66 5.40
N SER A 15 -10.26 -9.17 4.35
CA SER A 15 -11.22 -9.93 3.53
C SER A 15 -10.52 -10.85 2.53
N ALA A 16 -9.50 -10.34 1.82
CA ALA A 16 -8.71 -11.05 0.83
C ALA A 16 -9.54 -11.81 -0.23
N GLY A 17 -10.61 -11.18 -0.72
CA GLY A 17 -11.40 -11.66 -1.84
C GLY A 17 -10.82 -11.29 -3.20
N VAL A 18 -11.29 -11.96 -4.26
CA VAL A 18 -10.88 -11.70 -5.65
C VAL A 18 -11.07 -10.26 -6.06
N ASP A 19 -12.26 -9.73 -5.77
CA ASP A 19 -12.67 -8.38 -6.17
C ASP A 19 -11.86 -7.30 -5.42
N ASP A 20 -11.23 -7.66 -4.30
CA ASP A 20 -10.44 -6.74 -3.49
C ASP A 20 -9.14 -6.31 -4.20
N ILE A 21 -8.63 -7.10 -5.15
CA ILE A 21 -7.44 -6.76 -5.96
C ILE A 21 -7.70 -5.51 -6.80
N GLU A 22 -8.88 -5.42 -7.41
CA GLU A 22 -9.27 -4.27 -8.23
C GLU A 22 -9.45 -3.02 -7.36
N GLU A 23 -10.10 -3.15 -6.20
CA GLU A 23 -10.27 -2.04 -5.27
C GLU A 23 -8.92 -1.55 -4.72
N ALA A 24 -8.03 -2.46 -4.30
CA ALA A 24 -6.68 -2.12 -3.85
C ALA A 24 -5.91 -1.37 -4.96
N THR A 25 -5.98 -1.86 -6.20
CA THR A 25 -5.37 -1.19 -7.36
C THR A 25 -5.91 0.23 -7.54
N ALA A 26 -7.23 0.41 -7.44
CA ALA A 26 -7.87 1.72 -7.56
C ALA A 26 -7.44 2.68 -6.44
N LEU A 27 -7.36 2.19 -5.20
CA LEU A 27 -6.88 2.96 -4.06
C LEU A 27 -5.42 3.40 -4.23
N LEU A 28 -4.55 2.52 -4.76
CA LEU A 28 -3.12 2.78 -4.90
C LEU A 28 -2.75 3.71 -6.07
N ARG A 29 -3.65 3.90 -7.05
CA ARG A 29 -3.43 4.84 -8.18
C ARG A 29 -3.05 6.24 -7.73
N ARG A 30 -3.53 6.70 -6.56
CA ARG A 30 -3.20 8.03 -5.99
C ARG A 30 -1.74 8.20 -5.58
N PHE A 31 -0.98 7.11 -5.49
CA PHE A 31 0.44 7.11 -5.12
C PHE A 31 1.36 6.86 -6.31
N LYS A 32 0.81 6.54 -7.50
CA LYS A 32 1.61 6.39 -8.72
C LYS A 32 2.32 7.70 -9.06
N GLY A 33 3.58 7.58 -9.50
CA GLY A 33 4.41 8.71 -9.93
C GLY A 33 5.06 9.53 -8.80
N ARG A 34 4.89 9.15 -7.51
CA ARG A 34 5.53 9.86 -6.39
C ARG A 34 7.05 9.68 -6.34
N SER A 35 7.53 8.45 -6.40
CA SER A 35 8.95 8.11 -6.53
C SER A 35 9.10 6.66 -7.00
N ARG A 36 10.33 6.28 -7.36
CA ARG A 36 10.65 4.90 -7.74
C ARG A 36 10.48 3.95 -6.54
N GLU A 37 10.83 4.41 -5.35
CA GLU A 37 10.72 3.66 -4.10
C GLU A 37 9.25 3.40 -3.73
N VAL A 38 8.38 4.39 -3.92
CA VAL A 38 6.93 4.21 -3.72
C VAL A 38 6.34 3.26 -4.75
N ALA A 39 6.75 3.35 -6.02
CA ALA A 39 6.31 2.42 -7.05
C ALA A 39 6.71 0.97 -6.72
N ALA A 40 7.97 0.74 -6.32
CA ALA A 40 8.43 -0.57 -5.89
C ALA A 40 7.69 -1.08 -4.65
N ALA A 41 7.41 -0.23 -3.66
CA ALA A 41 6.65 -0.63 -2.48
C ALA A 41 5.18 -0.97 -2.80
N ILE A 42 4.58 -0.31 -3.80
CA ILE A 42 3.25 -0.67 -4.32
C ILE A 42 3.28 -2.05 -4.97
N ASP A 43 4.26 -2.30 -5.84
CA ASP A 43 4.39 -3.59 -6.55
C ASP A 43 4.64 -4.73 -5.56
N GLU A 44 5.52 -4.55 -4.59
CA GLU A 44 5.78 -5.51 -3.50
C GLU A 44 4.51 -5.82 -2.69
N PHE A 45 3.75 -4.78 -2.30
CA PHE A 45 2.49 -4.96 -1.57
C PHE A 45 1.47 -5.73 -2.41
N MET A 46 1.28 -5.35 -3.68
CA MET A 46 0.30 -6.00 -4.55
C MET A 46 0.65 -7.47 -4.82
N LEU A 47 1.94 -7.80 -4.94
CA LEU A 47 2.37 -9.20 -5.09
C LEU A 47 2.02 -10.05 -3.87
N ASP A 48 2.31 -9.57 -2.67
CA ASP A 48 1.97 -10.28 -1.43
C ASP A 48 0.46 -10.34 -1.21
N PHE A 49 -0.29 -9.30 -1.62
CA PHE A 49 -1.75 -9.28 -1.51
C PHE A 49 -2.43 -10.23 -2.51
N MET A 50 -2.00 -10.27 -3.77
CA MET A 50 -2.50 -11.24 -4.75
C MET A 50 -2.19 -12.68 -4.33
N THR A 51 -1.03 -12.90 -3.71
CA THR A 51 -0.68 -14.20 -3.11
C THR A 51 -1.62 -14.55 -1.96
N LEU A 52 -1.98 -13.58 -1.11
CA LEU A 52 -2.94 -13.79 -0.03
C LEU A 52 -4.31 -14.19 -0.58
N VAL A 53 -4.82 -13.45 -1.56
CA VAL A 53 -6.10 -13.75 -2.22
C VAL A 53 -6.09 -15.17 -2.78
N PHE A 54 -5.04 -15.53 -3.53
CA PHE A 54 -4.87 -16.89 -4.06
C PHE A 54 -4.93 -17.96 -2.95
N VAL A 55 -4.22 -17.75 -1.85
CA VAL A 55 -4.19 -18.70 -0.71
C VAL A 55 -5.57 -18.83 -0.06
N VAL A 56 -6.29 -17.72 0.14
CA VAL A 56 -7.63 -17.71 0.73
C VAL A 56 -8.64 -18.41 -0.18
N GLU A 57 -8.63 -18.08 -1.47
CA GLU A 57 -9.53 -18.68 -2.46
C GLU A 57 -9.36 -20.20 -2.59
N ASN A 58 -8.12 -20.68 -2.52
CA ASN A 58 -7.83 -22.10 -2.67
C ASN A 58 -7.96 -22.88 -1.33
N GLY A 59 -8.36 -22.22 -0.24
CA GLY A 59 -8.57 -22.88 1.06
C GLY A 59 -7.28 -23.35 1.72
N GLU A 60 -6.14 -22.76 1.36
CA GLU A 60 -4.80 -23.11 1.85
C GLU A 60 -4.53 -22.48 3.24
N ALA A 61 -5.38 -22.81 4.21
CA ALA A 61 -5.45 -22.18 5.54
C ALA A 61 -4.10 -22.19 6.31
N GLY A 62 -3.21 -23.15 6.02
CA GLY A 62 -1.88 -23.22 6.62
C GLY A 62 -0.97 -22.05 6.24
N PHE A 63 -1.19 -21.43 5.07
CA PHE A 63 -0.39 -20.33 4.55
C PHE A 63 -1.05 -18.95 4.74
N GLU A 64 -2.36 -18.92 5.00
CA GLU A 64 -3.13 -17.67 5.09
C GLU A 64 -2.53 -16.69 6.11
N LYS A 65 -2.33 -17.13 7.36
CA LYS A 65 -1.82 -16.27 8.43
C LYS A 65 -0.40 -15.74 8.13
N PRO A 66 0.57 -16.57 7.70
CA PRO A 66 1.87 -16.10 7.23
C PRO A 66 1.80 -15.06 6.11
N VAL A 67 1.03 -15.33 5.04
CA VAL A 67 0.95 -14.43 3.88
C VAL A 67 0.23 -13.14 4.23
N ARG A 68 -0.82 -13.20 5.07
CA ARG A 68 -1.50 -12.00 5.59
C ARG A 68 -0.54 -11.11 6.37
N LYS A 69 0.35 -11.70 7.17
CA LYS A 69 1.39 -10.94 7.87
C LYS A 69 2.39 -10.29 6.90
N LEU A 70 2.75 -10.96 5.81
CA LEU A 70 3.62 -10.38 4.76
C LEU A 70 2.96 -9.16 4.10
N ALA A 71 1.72 -9.30 3.63
CA ALA A 71 0.95 -8.23 3.02
C ALA A 71 0.84 -7.00 3.94
N ARG A 72 0.50 -7.21 5.23
CA ARG A 72 0.47 -6.11 6.23
C ARG A 72 1.83 -5.45 6.43
N THR A 73 2.91 -6.22 6.44
CA THR A 73 4.28 -5.68 6.59
C THR A 73 4.64 -4.78 5.40
N ARG A 74 4.32 -5.19 4.17
CA ARG A 74 4.51 -4.36 2.97
C ARG A 74 3.62 -3.12 2.98
N LEU A 75 2.38 -3.25 3.44
CA LEU A 75 1.46 -2.12 3.55
C LEU A 75 1.99 -1.06 4.53
N SER A 76 2.48 -1.46 5.70
CA SER A 76 3.09 -0.54 6.66
C SER A 76 4.37 0.12 6.11
N LYS A 77 5.18 -0.59 5.31
CA LYS A 77 6.34 0.00 4.61
C LYS A 77 5.88 1.08 3.63
N LEU A 78 4.86 0.78 2.83
CA LEU A 78 4.29 1.74 1.88
C LEU A 78 3.73 2.98 2.60
N GLU A 79 2.99 2.80 3.70
CA GLU A 79 2.45 3.91 4.50
C GLU A 79 3.55 4.85 4.99
N ARG A 80 4.65 4.28 5.52
CA ARG A 80 5.79 5.07 5.99
C ARG A 80 6.44 5.86 4.86
N LEU A 81 6.71 5.23 3.72
CA LEU A 81 7.31 5.90 2.56
C LEU A 81 6.45 7.07 2.08
N VAL A 82 5.15 6.84 1.96
CA VAL A 82 4.20 7.86 1.51
C VAL A 82 4.06 9.00 2.54
N THR A 83 4.22 8.70 3.83
CA THR A 83 4.14 9.66 4.94
C THR A 83 5.38 10.54 5.05
N VAL A 84 6.57 9.95 5.06
CA VAL A 84 7.86 10.69 5.14
C VAL A 84 8.00 11.67 3.97
N MET A 85 7.66 11.26 2.75
CA MET A 85 7.71 12.15 1.58
C MET A 85 6.75 13.35 1.63
N ALA A 86 5.75 13.35 2.53
CA ALA A 86 4.86 14.49 2.70
C ALA A 86 5.43 15.56 3.63
N GLU A 87 6.37 15.20 4.50
CA GLU A 87 7.04 16.10 5.44
C GLU A 87 8.28 16.76 4.82
N GLU A 88 8.84 16.18 3.75
CA GLU A 88 10.05 16.67 3.07
C GLU A 88 9.83 17.82 2.08
N LYS A 89 8.60 18.34 1.88
CA LYS A 89 8.41 19.53 1.03
C LYS A 89 8.98 20.76 1.74
N PRO A 90 10.10 21.36 1.29
CA PRO A 90 10.62 22.56 1.94
C PRO A 90 9.69 23.74 1.67
N ALA A 91 9.57 24.62 2.66
CA ALA A 91 9.05 25.96 2.50
C ALA A 91 10.00 26.78 1.60
N SER A 92 9.99 26.51 0.30
CA SER A 92 10.59 27.42 -0.68
C SER A 92 9.56 28.50 -0.99
N GLY A 93 9.66 29.60 -0.24
CA GLY A 93 8.75 30.72 -0.29
C GLY A 93 9.31 31.91 0.49
N ALA A 94 10.56 32.27 0.25
CA ALA A 94 11.06 33.60 0.56
C ALA A 94 12.04 33.99 -0.55
N GLY A 95 11.48 34.56 -1.61
CA GLY A 95 12.26 35.40 -2.51
C GLY A 95 12.79 36.58 -1.70
N LEU A 96 14.11 36.75 -1.72
CA LEU A 96 14.74 38.03 -1.52
C LEU A 96 15.39 38.37 -2.85
N SER A 97 14.64 39.12 -3.65
CA SER A 97 15.20 39.90 -4.75
C SER A 97 15.84 41.16 -4.17
N LEU A 98 17.13 41.32 -4.51
CA LEU A 98 18.00 42.51 -4.47
C LEU A 98 18.33 43.09 -3.09
#